data_AF-A0AAX1RU63-F1
#
_entry.id   AF-A0AAX1RU63-F1
#
_cell.length_a   1.000
_cell.length_b   1.000
_cell.length_c   1.000
_cell.angle_alpha   90.00
_cell.angle_beta   90.00
_cell.angle_gamma   90.00
#
_symmetry.space_group_name_H-M   'P 1'
#
loop_
_entity.id
_entity.type
_entity.pdbx_description
1 polymer ?
#
loop_
_entity_poly.entity_id
_entity_poly.type
_entity_poly.pdbx_seq_one_letter_code
_entity_poly.pdbx_strand_id
1 'polypeptide(L)'
;MKKLFKSLLWLLALLPLEFIALAADYYMHTMLGYVPFVIVAIIIGFSIDKSGLANNWYLLLSRLIGMGLSWLCIQCFINIDASDAYFKPLSVESLSLLLGGIWFITLAISYWFIHELNSRHQ
;
A
#
# COMPACT_ATOMS: atom_id res chain seq x y z
N MET A 1 5.49 -1.14 23.79
CA MET A 1 4.39 -1.07 22.80
C MET A 1 4.66 -0.08 21.66
N LYS A 2 4.98 1.21 21.91
CA LYS A 2 5.22 2.20 20.84
C LYS A 2 6.29 1.80 19.80
N LYS A 3 7.41 1.21 20.24
CA LYS A 3 8.49 0.75 19.33
C LYS A 3 8.05 -0.38 18.40
N LEU A 4 7.32 -1.36 18.93
CA LEU A 4 6.83 -2.51 18.17
C LEU A 4 5.74 -2.11 17.16
N PHE A 5 4.83 -1.22 17.57
CA PHE A 5 3.83 -0.63 16.69
C PHE A 5 4.45 0.17 15.54
N LYS A 6 5.49 0.97 15.85
CA LYS A 6 6.26 1.70 14.84
C LYS A 6 6.92 0.76 13.83
N SER A 7 7.57 -0.32 14.30
CA SER A 7 8.17 -1.33 13.42
C SER A 7 7.14 -2.06 12.54
N LEU A 8 5.95 -2.36 13.07
CA LEU A 8 4.86 -2.96 12.29
C LEU A 8 4.38 -2.06 11.16
N LEU A 9 4.19 -0.77 11.42
CA LEU A 9 3.79 0.20 10.39
C LEU A 9 4.84 0.31 9.28
N TRP A 10 6.12 0.27 9.63
CA TRP A 10 7.22 0.22 8.68
C TRP A 10 7.19 -1.00 7.79
N LEU A 11 7.00 -2.17 8.41
CA LEU A 11 6.98 -3.44 7.71
C LEU A 11 5.77 -3.50 6.77
N LEU A 12 4.59 -3.09 7.24
CA LEU A 12 3.39 -2.96 6.44
C LEU A 12 3.60 -1.98 5.27
N ALA A 13 4.14 -0.80 5.52
CA ALA A 13 4.42 0.19 4.47
C ALA A 13 5.45 -0.28 3.44
N LEU A 14 6.29 -1.27 3.76
CA LEU A 14 7.22 -1.88 2.80
C LEU A 14 6.61 -3.08 2.06
N LEU A 15 5.61 -3.74 2.65
CA LEU A 15 5.06 -4.99 2.15
C LEU A 15 4.34 -4.76 0.80
N PRO A 16 4.51 -5.63 -0.20
CA PRO A 16 3.82 -5.52 -1.48
C PRO A 16 2.37 -6.03 -1.35
N LEU A 17 1.53 -5.31 -0.60
CA LEU A 17 0.14 -5.72 -0.35
C LEU A 17 -0.70 -5.72 -1.63
N GLU A 18 -0.35 -4.89 -2.62
CA GLU A 18 -1.00 -4.84 -3.93
C GLU A 18 -0.83 -6.17 -4.65
N PHE A 19 0.39 -6.71 -4.66
CA PHE A 19 0.67 -8.04 -5.20
C PHE A 19 -0.13 -9.12 -4.46
N ILE A 20 -0.19 -9.09 -3.13
CA ILE A 20 -0.94 -10.09 -2.37
C ILE A 20 -2.43 -10.06 -2.73
N ALA A 21 -3.01 -8.86 -2.83
CA ALA A 21 -4.40 -8.66 -3.23
C ALA A 21 -4.66 -9.23 -4.64
N LEU A 22 -3.82 -8.86 -5.60
CA LEU A 22 -3.96 -9.28 -7.00
C LEU A 22 -3.65 -10.76 -7.20
N ALA A 23 -2.68 -11.31 -6.49
CA ALA A 23 -2.38 -12.74 -6.50
C ALA A 23 -3.55 -13.55 -5.93
N ALA A 24 -4.13 -13.11 -4.80
CA ALA A 24 -5.33 -13.74 -4.26
C ALA A 24 -6.48 -13.73 -5.28
N ASP A 25 -6.70 -12.60 -5.95
CA ASP A 25 -7.74 -12.51 -6.99
C ASP A 25 -7.44 -13.35 -8.21
N TYR A 26 -6.18 -13.44 -8.62
CA TYR A 26 -5.74 -14.26 -9.74
C TYR A 26 -5.94 -15.76 -9.48
N TYR A 27 -5.57 -16.25 -8.29
CA TYR A 27 -5.66 -17.68 -7.97
C TYR A 27 -7.06 -18.12 -7.51
N MET A 28 -7.81 -17.25 -6.83
CA MET A 28 -9.13 -17.59 -6.28
C MET A 28 -10.30 -17.14 -7.16
N HIS A 29 -10.04 -16.32 -8.19
CA HIS A 29 -11.05 -15.78 -9.11
C HIS A 29 -12.22 -15.04 -8.43
N THR A 30 -11.94 -14.33 -7.32
CA THR A 30 -13.00 -13.67 -6.53
C THR A 30 -13.19 -12.18 -6.81
N MET A 31 -12.18 -11.49 -7.33
CA MET A 31 -12.14 -10.01 -7.45
C MET A 31 -12.48 -9.29 -6.13
N LEU A 32 -12.05 -9.85 -5.00
CA LEU A 32 -12.28 -9.30 -3.65
C LEU A 32 -10.97 -9.06 -2.88
N GLY A 33 -9.82 -9.45 -3.41
CA GLY A 33 -8.51 -9.30 -2.79
C GLY A 33 -8.14 -7.84 -2.50
N TYR A 34 -8.69 -6.88 -3.26
CA TYR A 34 -8.50 -5.45 -2.99
C TYR A 34 -9.23 -4.95 -1.73
N VAL A 35 -10.30 -5.62 -1.27
CA VAL A 35 -11.07 -5.20 -0.10
C VAL A 35 -10.22 -5.22 1.19
N PRO A 36 -9.56 -6.34 1.56
CA PRO A 36 -8.68 -6.35 2.72
C PRO A 36 -7.49 -5.40 2.54
N PHE A 37 -7.01 -5.19 1.31
CA PHE A 37 -5.96 -4.21 1.01
C PHE A 37 -6.38 -2.78 1.39
N VAL A 38 -7.55 -2.33 0.93
CA VAL A 38 -8.05 -0.97 1.22
C VAL A 38 -8.23 -0.76 2.72
N ILE A 39 -8.77 -1.77 3.43
CA ILE A 39 -8.95 -1.71 4.88
C ILE A 39 -7.60 -1.49 5.58
N VAL A 40 -6.56 -2.25 5.20
CA VAL A 40 -5.21 -2.12 5.78
C VAL A 40 -4.62 -0.74 5.48
N ALA A 41 -4.74 -0.25 4.24
CA ALA A 41 -4.24 1.07 3.85
C ALA A 41 -4.84 2.20 4.70
N ILE A 42 -6.16 2.16 4.92
CA ILE A 42 -6.89 3.13 5.74
C ILE A 42 -6.44 3.07 7.21
N ILE A 43 -6.36 1.87 7.79
CA ILE A 43 -5.94 1.67 9.19
C ILE A 43 -4.54 2.25 9.41
N ILE A 44 -3.63 2.01 8.47
CA ILE A 44 -2.26 2.54 8.54
C ILE A 44 -2.28 4.06 8.46
N GLY A 45 -3.01 4.66 7.51
CA GLY A 45 -3.13 6.11 7.37
C GLY A 45 -3.50 6.80 8.69
N PHE A 46 -4.55 6.32 9.36
CA PHE A 46 -4.98 6.85 10.66
C PHE A 46 -4.01 6.55 11.82
N SER A 47 -3.24 5.48 11.70
CA SER A 47 -2.31 5.04 12.76
C SER A 47 -0.98 5.81 12.78
N ILE A 48 -0.66 6.57 11.72
CA ILE A 48 0.62 7.28 11.59
C ILE A 48 0.82 8.31 12.69
N ASP A 49 -0.21 9.09 13.03
CA ASP A 49 -0.16 10.11 14.07
C ASP A 49 0.25 9.52 15.43
N LYS A 50 -0.45 8.46 15.85
CA LYS A 50 -0.21 7.75 17.13
C LYS A 50 1.15 7.08 17.23
N SER A 51 1.82 6.83 16.10
CA SER A 51 3.08 6.11 16.03
C SER A 51 4.34 7.00 16.13
N GLY A 52 4.18 8.33 16.04
CA GLY A 52 5.31 9.26 15.95
C GLY A 52 6.09 9.13 14.64
N LEU A 53 5.49 8.56 13.58
CA LEU A 53 6.04 8.50 12.23
C LEU A 53 5.59 9.65 11.35
N ALA A 54 4.69 10.50 11.83
CA ALA A 54 4.09 11.59 11.05
C ALA A 54 5.09 12.62 10.50
N ASN A 55 6.29 12.74 11.09
CA ASN A 55 7.36 13.60 10.57
C ASN A 55 8.48 12.83 9.85
N ASN A 56 8.27 11.55 9.56
CA ASN A 56 9.29 10.70 8.95
C ASN A 56 8.98 10.44 7.47
N TRP A 57 9.59 11.26 6.60
CA TRP A 57 9.47 11.13 5.14
C TRP A 57 9.92 9.77 4.61
N TYR A 58 10.79 9.05 5.33
CA TYR A 58 11.23 7.73 4.91
C TYR A 58 10.06 6.72 4.84
N LEU A 59 8.92 6.98 5.49
CA LEU A 59 7.72 6.14 5.38
C LEU A 59 7.10 6.20 3.97
N LEU A 60 7.11 7.39 3.34
CA LEU A 60 6.67 7.52 1.94
C LEU A 60 7.67 6.84 1.01
N LEU A 61 8.98 6.93 1.32
CA LEU A 61 10.02 6.24 0.55
C LEU A 61 9.87 4.71 0.62
N SER A 62 9.60 4.13 1.80
CA SER A 62 9.37 2.68 1.90
C SER A 62 8.14 2.23 1.16
N ARG A 63 7.09 3.06 1.10
CA ARG A 63 5.93 2.76 0.26
C ARG A 63 6.28 2.72 -1.22
N LEU A 64 7.07 3.67 -1.72
CA LEU A 64 7.56 3.62 -3.10
C LEU A 64 8.39 2.35 -3.39
N ILE A 65 9.24 1.96 -2.44
CA ILE A 65 9.98 0.69 -2.54
C ILE A 65 9.01 -0.50 -2.55
N GLY A 66 8.00 -0.51 -1.68
CA GLY A 66 6.99 -1.56 -1.61
C GLY A 66 6.17 -1.69 -2.90
N MET A 67 5.85 -0.57 -3.56
CA MET A 67 5.21 -0.56 -4.88
C MET A 67 6.12 -1.19 -5.94
N GLY A 68 7.41 -0.83 -5.95
CA GLY A 68 8.40 -1.44 -6.84
C GLY A 68 8.55 -2.94 -6.62
N LEU A 69 8.60 -3.38 -5.36
CA LEU A 69 8.60 -4.79 -4.99
C LEU A 69 7.33 -5.49 -5.46
N SER A 70 6.16 -4.87 -5.32
CA SER A 70 4.89 -5.43 -5.80
C SER A 70 4.92 -5.65 -7.31
N TRP A 71 5.38 -4.65 -8.07
CA TRP A 71 5.51 -4.78 -9.52
C TRP A 71 6.46 -5.91 -9.91
N LEU A 72 7.62 -6.02 -9.27
CA LEU A 72 8.55 -7.14 -9.48
C LEU A 72 7.92 -8.49 -9.14
N CYS A 73 7.16 -8.59 -8.04
CA CYS A 73 6.46 -9.81 -7.66
C CYS A 73 5.43 -10.22 -8.73
N ILE A 74 4.72 -9.27 -9.35
CA ILE A 74 3.79 -9.57 -10.43
C ILE A 74 4.51 -10.19 -11.62
N GLN A 75 5.65 -9.62 -12.04
CA GLN A 75 6.46 -10.16 -13.14
C GLN A 75 6.94 -11.60 -12.86
N CYS A 76 7.28 -11.91 -11.61
CA CYS A 76 7.85 -13.21 -11.25
C CYS A 76 6.80 -14.29 -10.97
N PHE A 77 5.62 -13.93 -10.48
CA PHE A 77 4.67 -14.90 -9.91
C PHE A 77 3.30 -14.94 -10.62
N ILE A 78 2.93 -13.92 -11.40
CA ILE A 78 1.66 -13.90 -12.14
C ILE A 78 1.94 -14.10 -13.63
N ASN A 79 1.18 -14.99 -14.27
CA ASN A 79 1.21 -15.11 -15.72
C ASN A 79 0.41 -13.94 -16.32
N ILE A 80 1.13 -12.97 -16.89
CA ILE A 80 0.57 -11.71 -17.37
C ILE A 80 -0.49 -11.96 -18.46
N ASP A 81 -0.18 -12.80 -19.45
CA ASP A 81 -1.09 -13.09 -20.57
C ASP A 81 -2.42 -13.70 -20.11
N ALA A 82 -2.35 -14.64 -19.16
CA ALA A 82 -3.55 -15.26 -18.59
C ALA A 82 -4.32 -14.29 -17.68
N SER A 83 -3.59 -13.46 -16.93
CA SER A 83 -4.20 -12.51 -15.98
C SER A 83 -4.88 -11.33 -16.66
N ASP A 84 -4.38 -10.87 -17.81
CA ASP A 84 -4.93 -9.73 -18.54
C ASP A 84 -6.30 -10.03 -19.15
N ALA A 85 -6.63 -11.30 -19.38
CA ALA A 85 -7.99 -11.70 -19.74
C ALA A 85 -8.97 -11.54 -18.57
N TYR A 86 -8.50 -11.76 -17.34
CA TYR A 86 -9.30 -11.72 -16.12
C TYR A 86 -9.48 -10.30 -15.57
N PHE A 87 -8.41 -9.49 -15.51
CA PHE A 87 -8.43 -8.15 -14.90
C PHE A 87 -8.96 -7.03 -15.80
N LYS A 88 -9.49 -7.35 -16.99
CA LYS A 88 -10.03 -6.34 -17.92
C LYS A 88 -11.00 -5.37 -17.23
N PRO A 89 -10.92 -4.07 -17.55
CA PRO A 89 -10.22 -3.49 -18.70
C PRO A 89 -8.74 -3.15 -18.48
N LEU A 90 -8.20 -3.32 -17.28
CA LEU A 90 -6.82 -2.96 -16.94
C LEU A 90 -5.91 -4.20 -16.93
N SER A 91 -4.64 -4.04 -17.28
CA SER A 91 -3.65 -5.10 -17.05
C SER A 91 -3.38 -5.27 -15.57
N VAL A 92 -2.94 -6.46 -15.17
CA VAL A 92 -2.60 -6.73 -13.75
C VAL A 92 -1.53 -5.76 -13.23
N GLU A 93 -0.58 -5.38 -14.09
CA GLU A 93 0.46 -4.41 -13.79
C GLU A 93 -0.12 -3.01 -13.53
N SER A 94 -1.01 -2.57 -14.43
CA SER A 94 -1.67 -1.26 -14.32
C SER A 94 -2.51 -1.19 -13.05
N LEU A 95 -3.23 -2.28 -12.74
CA LEU A 95 -4.05 -2.38 -11.53
C LEU A 95 -3.18 -2.34 -10.26
N SER A 96 -2.01 -2.99 -10.27
CA SER A 96 -1.07 -2.92 -9.15
C SER A 96 -0.51 -1.53 -8.94
N LEU A 97 -0.15 -0.83 -10.01
CA LEU A 97 0.33 0.55 -9.91
C LEU A 97 -0.77 1.48 -9.42
N LEU A 98 -2.02 1.27 -9.86
CA LEU A 98 -3.18 2.02 -9.38
C LEU A 98 -3.41 1.82 -7.87
N LEU A 99 -3.47 0.57 -7.42
CA LEU A 99 -3.63 0.23 -5.99
C LEU A 99 -2.51 0.83 -5.14
N GLY A 100 -1.27 0.70 -5.60
CA GLY A 100 -0.11 1.27 -4.92
C GLY A 100 -0.13 2.80 -4.89
N GLY A 101 -0.56 3.42 -5.99
CA GLY A 101 -0.76 4.86 -6.08
C GLY A 101 -1.82 5.38 -5.11
N ILE A 102 -2.98 4.71 -5.02
CA ILE A 102 -4.04 5.04 -4.05
C ILE A 102 -3.49 4.99 -2.63
N TRP A 103 -2.73 3.95 -2.29
CA TRP A 103 -2.16 3.82 -0.96
C TRP A 103 -1.09 4.87 -0.67
N PHE A 104 -0.19 5.14 -1.63
CA PHE A 104 0.80 6.21 -1.51
C PHE A 104 0.13 7.57 -1.28
N ILE A 105 -0.90 7.91 -2.07
CA ILE A 105 -1.65 9.16 -1.92
C ILE A 105 -2.32 9.24 -0.55
N THR A 106 -2.94 8.13 -0.09
CA THR A 106 -3.58 8.07 1.24
C THR A 106 -2.57 8.35 2.35
N LEU A 107 -1.37 7.76 2.27
CA LEU A 107 -0.28 8.02 3.22
C LEU A 107 0.23 9.47 3.14
N ALA A 108 0.39 10.01 1.93
CA ALA A 108 0.86 11.38 1.71
C ALA A 108 -0.12 12.43 2.27
N ILE A 109 -1.43 12.24 2.04
CA ILE A 109 -2.48 13.10 2.62
C ILE A 109 -2.45 13.00 4.15
N SER A 110 -2.37 11.78 4.69
CA SER A 110 -2.31 11.58 6.15
C SER A 110 -1.09 12.28 6.75
N TYR A 111 0.08 12.12 6.12
CA TYR A 111 1.32 12.80 6.51
C TYR A 111 1.15 14.33 6.51
N TRP A 112 0.65 14.89 5.41
CA TRP A 112 0.50 16.33 5.27
C TRP A 112 -0.50 16.91 6.29
N PHE A 113 -1.63 16.24 6.48
CA PHE A 113 -2.65 16.64 7.45
C PHE A 113 -2.10 16.68 8.88
N ILE A 114 -1.33 15.67 9.29
CA ILE A 114 -0.72 15.65 10.64
C ILE A 114 0.36 16.71 10.77
N HIS A 115 1.18 16.91 9.73
CA HIS A 115 2.19 17.96 9.73
C HIS A 115 1.55 19.35 9.93
N GLU A 116 0.46 19.64 9.22
CA GLU A 116 -0.29 20.90 9.34
C GLU A 116 -0.96 21.06 10.72
N LEU A 117 -1.44 19.97 11.34
CA LEU A 117 -1.96 20.05 12.71
C LEU A 117 -0.85 20.35 13.72
N ASN A 118 0.32 19.74 13.57
CA ASN A 118 1.46 19.97 14.47
C ASN A 118 2.03 21.38 14.34
N SER A 119 2.08 21.95 13.13
CA SER A 119 2.60 23.32 12.92
C SER A 119 1.72 24.40 13.56
N ARG A 120 0.41 24.16 13.70
CA ARG A 120 -0.55 25.10 14.32
C ARG A 120 -0.52 25.09 15.86
N HIS A 121 0.07 24.07 16.46
CA HIS A 121 0.16 23.91 17.91
C HIS A 121 1.54 24.26 18.49
N GLN A 122 2.48 24.73 17.66
CA GLN A 122 3.77 25.31 18.03
C GLN A 122 3.70 26.83 18.05
#